data_AF-A0A2W5XRF2-F1
#
_entry.id   AF-A0A2W5XRF2-F1
#
_cell.length_a   1.000
_cell.length_b   1.000
_cell.length_c   1.000
_cell.angle_alpha   90.00
_cell.angle_beta   90.00
_cell.angle_gamma   90.00
#
_symmetry.space_group_name_H-M   'P 1'
#
loop_
_entity.id
_entity.type
_entity.pdbx_description
1 polymer ?
#
loop_
_entity_poly.entity_id
_entity_poly.type
_entity_poly.pdbx_seq_one_letter_code
_entity_poly.pdbx_strand_id
1 'polypeptide(L)'
;MTPLIWLVVAAVAGAAAYAIGWPAWSAYRHRDARDLNTERYLAWRGRADRNRPAGLREGMTGAERRRVWIGAALGGVALLGVIAFFAATGSR
;
A
#
# COMPACT_ATOMS: atom_id res chain seq x y z
N MET A 1 -9.33 -17.19 26.84
CA MET A 1 -9.19 -15.85 26.23
C MET A 1 -10.49 -15.48 25.55
N THR A 2 -11.00 -14.27 25.73
CA THR A 2 -12.27 -13.83 25.15
C THR A 2 -12.09 -13.61 23.65
N PRO A 3 -12.89 -14.24 22.77
CA PRO A 3 -12.74 -14.12 21.31
C PRO A 3 -12.72 -12.67 20.82
N LEU A 4 -13.50 -11.79 21.47
CA LEU A 4 -13.55 -10.35 21.19
C LEU A 4 -12.18 -9.64 21.18
N ILE A 5 -11.19 -10.13 21.94
CA ILE A 5 -9.84 -9.56 21.94
C ILE A 5 -9.22 -9.63 20.54
N TRP A 6 -9.44 -10.72 19.81
CA TRP A 6 -8.91 -10.90 18.46
C TRP A 6 -9.54 -9.94 17.45
N LEU A 7 -10.82 -9.59 17.64
CA LEU A 7 -11.49 -8.56 16.85
C LEU A 7 -10.90 -7.17 17.10
N VAL A 8 -10.62 -6.82 18.35
CA VAL A 8 -9.99 -5.54 18.70
C VAL A 8 -8.58 -5.45 18.08
N VAL A 9 -7.79 -6.52 18.21
CA VAL A 9 -6.46 -6.60 17.58
C VAL A 9 -6.56 -6.42 16.06
N ALA A 10 -7.52 -7.09 15.42
CA ALA A 10 -7.73 -6.97 13.99
C ALA A 10 -8.11 -5.54 13.56
N ALA A 11 -9.02 -4.91 14.27
CA ALA A 11 -9.46 -3.55 13.98
C ALA A 11 -8.32 -2.54 14.12
N VAL A 12 -7.56 -2.60 15.22
CA VAL A 12 -6.42 -1.70 15.46
C VAL A 12 -5.31 -1.93 14.43
N ALA A 13 -4.96 -3.18 14.14
CA ALA A 13 -3.96 -3.51 13.15
C ALA A 13 -4.37 -3.07 11.74
N GLY A 14 -5.65 -3.25 11.38
CA GLY A 14 -6.19 -2.79 10.09
C GLY A 14 -6.19 -1.27 9.95
N ALA A 15 -6.59 -0.54 11.00
CA ALA A 15 -6.54 0.91 11.01
C ALA A 15 -5.10 1.43 10.88
N ALA A 16 -4.15 0.84 11.61
CA ALA A 16 -2.74 1.19 11.52
C ALA A 16 -2.16 0.87 10.13
N ALA A 17 -2.52 -0.28 9.55
CA ALA A 17 -2.13 -0.65 8.18
C ALA A 17 -2.58 0.40 7.16
N TYR A 18 -3.84 0.82 7.24
CA TYR A 18 -4.39 1.86 6.37
C TYR A 18 -3.69 3.21 6.57
N ALA A 19 -3.57 3.67 7.81
CA ALA A 19 -2.97 4.97 8.13
C ALA A 19 -1.50 5.10 7.69
N ILE A 20 -0.75 3.99 7.66
CA ILE A 20 0.67 3.99 7.29
C ILE A 20 0.87 3.71 5.80
N GLY A 21 0.16 2.69 5.27
CA GLY A 21 0.34 2.24 3.89
C GLY A 21 -0.31 3.17 2.86
N TRP A 22 -1.51 3.68 3.16
CA TRP A 22 -2.29 4.46 2.20
C TRP A 22 -1.61 5.78 1.79
N PRO A 23 -1.07 6.61 2.71
CA PRO A 23 -0.42 7.86 2.30
C PRO A 23 0.78 7.61 1.40
N ALA A 24 1.61 6.61 1.72
CA ALA A 24 2.79 6.26 0.94
C ALA A 24 2.42 5.73 -0.46
N TRP A 25 1.39 4.89 -0.55
CA TRP A 25 0.87 4.42 -1.83
C TRP A 25 0.28 5.55 -2.68
N SER A 26 -0.53 6.41 -2.07
CA SER A 26 -1.17 7.54 -2.77
C SER A 26 -0.15 8.54 -3.33
N ALA A 27 0.90 8.85 -2.55
CA ALA A 27 1.95 9.77 -2.95
C ALA A 27 2.73 9.23 -4.17
N TYR A 28 3.07 7.94 -4.14
CA TYR A 28 3.67 7.26 -5.28
C TYR A 28 2.77 7.32 -6.52
N ARG A 29 1.49 6.94 -6.38
CA ARG A 29 0.53 6.94 -7.50
C ARG A 29 0.31 8.31 -8.09
N HIS A 30 0.30 9.37 -7.28
CA HIS A 30 0.20 10.74 -7.77
C HIS A 30 1.42 11.17 -8.58
N ARG A 31 2.64 10.78 -8.17
CA ARG A 31 3.86 11.08 -8.94
C ARG A 31 3.89 10.31 -10.24
N ASP A 32 3.65 9.00 -10.20
CA ASP A 32 3.58 8.14 -11.37
C ASP A 32 2.53 8.65 -12.39
N ALA A 33 1.38 9.13 -11.93
CA ALA A 33 0.36 9.73 -12.80
C ALA A 33 0.82 11.06 -13.45
N ARG A 34 1.56 11.90 -12.72
CA ARG A 34 2.12 13.15 -13.25
C ARG A 34 3.19 12.87 -14.30
N ASP A 35 4.06 11.90 -14.05
CA ASP A 35 5.11 11.50 -14.98
C ASP A 35 4.51 10.94 -16.27
N LEU A 36 3.50 10.07 -16.15
CA LEU A 36 2.76 9.53 -17.29
C LEU A 36 2.08 10.64 -18.11
N ASN A 37 1.45 11.61 -17.44
CA ASN A 37 0.79 12.70 -18.14
C ASN A 37 1.80 13.61 -18.87
N THR A 38 2.95 13.85 -18.25
CA THR A 38 4.06 14.61 -18.85
C THR A 38 4.62 13.88 -20.07
N GLU A 39 4.84 12.56 -19.97
CA GLU A 39 5.26 11.73 -21.11
C GLU A 39 4.27 11.81 -22.27
N ARG A 40 2.96 11.71 -22.00
CA ARG A 40 1.89 11.83 -23.01
C ARG A 40 1.87 13.22 -23.65
N TYR A 41 2.00 14.27 -22.86
CA TYR A 41 2.03 15.64 -23.37
C TYR A 41 3.24 15.87 -24.28
N LEU A 42 4.42 15.40 -23.88
CA LEU A 42 5.63 15.48 -24.70
C LEU A 42 5.49 14.66 -25.98
N ALA A 43 4.88 13.47 -25.92
CA ALA A 43 4.60 12.65 -27.09
C ALA A 43 3.67 13.36 -28.08
N TRP A 44 2.59 13.97 -27.60
CA TRP A 44 1.70 14.78 -28.42
C TRP A 44 2.41 15.97 -29.06
N ARG A 45 3.34 16.62 -28.34
CA ARG A 45 4.17 17.72 -28.87
C ARG A 45 5.29 17.26 -29.81
N GLY A 46 5.40 15.97 -30.11
CA GLY A 46 6.49 15.40 -30.91
C GLY A 46 7.86 15.48 -30.24
N ARG A 47 7.91 15.79 -28.94
CA ARG A 47 9.13 15.91 -28.12
C ARG A 47 9.28 14.77 -27.10
N ALA A 48 8.53 13.68 -27.26
CA ALA A 48 8.76 12.51 -26.43
C ALA A 48 10.16 11.98 -26.70
N ASP A 49 10.95 11.90 -25.65
CA ASP A 49 12.26 11.30 -25.69
C ASP A 49 12.08 9.79 -25.88
N ARG A 50 12.25 9.31 -27.12
CA ARG A 50 12.06 7.89 -27.48
C ARG A 50 13.11 6.98 -26.81
N ASN A 51 14.18 7.59 -26.30
CA ASN A 51 15.30 6.92 -25.67
C ASN A 51 15.30 7.04 -24.14
N ARG A 52 14.18 7.40 -23.49
CA ARG A 52 14.12 7.38 -22.02
C ARG A 52 14.24 5.92 -21.55
N PRO A 53 15.36 5.50 -20.94
CA PRO A 53 15.43 4.17 -20.33
C PRO A 53 14.33 4.05 -19.28
N ALA A 54 13.66 2.89 -19.23
CA ALA A 54 12.60 2.60 -18.26
C ALA A 54 13.04 2.83 -16.79
N GLY A 55 14.36 2.91 -16.52
CA GLY A 55 14.95 3.23 -15.23
C GLY A 55 14.98 4.72 -14.82
N LEU A 56 14.59 5.66 -15.68
CA LEU A 56 14.45 7.08 -15.32
C LEU A 56 13.08 7.44 -14.74
N ARG A 57 12.12 6.51 -14.70
CA ARG A 57 10.89 6.72 -13.94
C ARG A 57 11.26 6.77 -12.47
N GLU A 58 10.84 7.83 -11.80
CA GLU A 58 11.03 8.02 -10.37
C GLU A 58 10.16 6.98 -9.64
N GLY A 59 10.71 5.78 -9.49
CA GLY A 59 10.01 4.67 -8.84
C GLY A 59 9.72 4.95 -7.37
N MET A 60 9.06 3.99 -6.73
CA MET A 60 8.77 4.11 -5.30
C MET A 60 10.07 4.30 -4.50
N THR A 61 10.12 5.35 -3.69
CA THR A 61 11.29 5.62 -2.85
C THR A 61 11.46 4.50 -1.82
N GLY A 62 12.68 4.30 -1.32
CA GLY A 62 12.93 3.29 -0.27
C GLY A 62 12.07 3.52 0.99
N ALA A 63 11.82 4.78 1.35
CA ALA A 63 10.98 5.14 2.49
C ALA A 63 9.49 4.82 2.26
N GLU A 64 8.94 5.12 1.09
CA GLU A 64 7.55 4.75 0.73
C GLU A 64 7.39 3.23 0.65
N ARG A 65 8.34 2.55 0.00
CA ARG A 65 8.35 1.08 -0.07
C ARG A 65 8.35 0.47 1.33
N ARG A 66 9.16 0.99 2.24
CA ARG A 66 9.18 0.55 3.65
C ARG A 66 7.83 0.77 4.34
N ARG A 67 7.19 1.93 4.15
CA ARG A 67 5.86 2.21 4.73
C ARG A 67 4.77 1.30 4.19
N VAL A 68 4.81 0.98 2.89
CA VAL A 68 3.88 0.01 2.30
C VAL A 68 4.11 -1.39 2.85
N TRP A 69 5.36 -1.83 3.02
CA TRP A 69 5.64 -3.13 3.66
C TRP A 69 5.21 -3.19 5.13
N ILE A 70 5.38 -2.10 5.88
CA ILE A 70 4.86 -2.00 7.25
C ILE A 70 3.33 -2.10 7.23
N GLY A 71 2.67 -1.37 6.34
CA GLY A 71 1.21 -1.45 6.17
C GLY A 71 0.75 -2.87 5.81
N ALA A 72 1.44 -3.53 4.89
CA ALA A 72 1.15 -4.91 4.48
C ALA A 72 1.32 -5.90 5.65
N ALA A 73 2.40 -5.77 6.42
CA ALA A 73 2.64 -6.61 7.61
C ALA A 73 1.53 -6.43 8.66
N LEU A 74 1.13 -5.18 8.94
CA LEU A 74 0.02 -4.88 9.83
C LEU A 74 -1.32 -5.41 9.30
N GLY A 75 -1.55 -5.34 7.99
CA GLY A 75 -2.70 -5.96 7.34
C GLY A 75 -2.72 -7.49 7.52
N GLY A 76 -1.56 -8.12 7.44
CA GLY A 76 -1.39 -9.55 7.75
C GLY A 76 -1.75 -9.88 9.20
N VAL A 77 -1.28 -9.07 10.17
CA VAL A 77 -1.67 -9.20 11.58
C VAL A 77 -3.18 -9.05 11.76
N ALA A 78 -3.80 -8.08 11.06
CA ALA A 78 -5.23 -7.88 11.11
C ALA A 78 -6.00 -9.11 10.62
N LEU A 79 -5.57 -9.68 9.49
CA LEU A 79 -6.16 -10.89 8.92
C LEU A 79 -6.05 -12.09 9.88
N LEU A 80 -4.88 -12.29 10.49
CA LEU A 80 -4.68 -13.34 11.49
C LEU A 80 -5.59 -13.15 12.71
N GLY A 81 -5.81 -11.91 13.15
CA GLY A 81 -6.77 -11.60 14.21
C GLY A 81 -8.20 -12.02 13.85
N VAL A 82 -8.65 -11.74 12.63
CA VAL A 82 -9.98 -12.18 12.16
C VAL A 82 -10.09 -13.71 12.11
N ILE A 83 -9.06 -14.40 11.60
CA ILE A 83 -9.02 -15.86 11.56
C ILE A 83 -9.08 -16.44 12.97
N ALA A 84 -8.29 -15.90 13.90
CA ALA A 84 -8.26 -16.35 15.29
C ALA A 84 -9.60 -16.12 16.02
N PHE A 85 -10.29 -15.01 15.72
CA PHE A 85 -11.63 -14.75 16.23
C PHE A 85 -12.59 -15.87 15.82
N PHE A 86 -12.69 -16.17 14.52
CA PHE A 86 -13.61 -17.19 14.02
C PHE A 86 -13.24 -18.60 14.51
N ALA A 87 -11.95 -18.93 14.57
CA ALA A 87 -11.49 -20.20 15.11
C ALA A 87 -11.86 -20.37 16.59
N ALA A 88 -11.75 -19.30 17.39
CA ALA A 88 -12.09 -19.31 18.81
C ALA A 88 -13.61 -19.34 19.08
N THR A 89 -14.43 -18.86 18.15
CA THR A 89 -15.90 -18.90 18.27
C THR A 89 -16.54 -20.15 17.67
N GLY A 90 -15.99 -20.70 16.58
CA GLY A 90 -16.54 -21.88 15.88
C GLY A 90 -16.11 -23.23 16.47
N SER A 91 -15.28 -23.22 17.50
CA SER A 91 -14.83 -24.41 18.26
C SER A 91 -15.71 -24.71 19.49
N ARG A 92 -16.87 -24.06 19.60
CA ARG A 92 -17.91 -24.30 20.61
C ARG A 92 -19.17 -24.82 19.93
#